data_AF-A0A284VQH7-F1
#
_entry.id   AF-A0A284VQH7-F1
#
_cell.length_a   1.000
_cell.length_b   1.000
_cell.length_c   1.000
_cell.angle_alpha   90.00
_cell.angle_beta   90.00
_cell.angle_gamma   90.00
#
_symmetry.space_group_name_H-M   'P 1'
#
loop_
_entity.id
_entity.type
_entity.pdbx_description
1 polymer ?
#
loop_
_entity_poly.entity_id
_entity_poly.type
_entity_poly.pdbx_seq_one_letter_code
_entity_poly.pdbx_strand_id
1 'polypeptide(L)'
;MAISVANAFYISINKIMENLYRQIHNSFAVDDMGSVFIASDHAMYRFDAGEDGKPIISWREPYDRGTRIKPTNKSIIVENNYGYSGQQATMQGNATEPGMTRIDLNPDGSCDTVWNSSERVPNVVSKMSLANGLVYTYTKGPGPNTTDAWYFTAIDFETGQTVYKRLTGTGVYYDSFYAGVYLGPDGTAYVGVLGGLVAIRDQK
;
A
#
# COMPACT_ATOMS: atom_id res chain seq x y z
N MET A 1 5.21 -26.11 -5.18
CA MET A 1 4.59 -26.48 -3.88
C MET A 1 4.60 -25.34 -2.84
N ALA A 2 5.05 -24.11 -3.17
CA ALA A 2 5.03 -22.96 -2.26
C ALA A 2 3.71 -22.15 -2.27
N ILE A 3 2.99 -22.15 -3.40
CA ILE A 3 1.71 -21.41 -3.57
C ILE A 3 0.61 -21.97 -2.63
N SER A 4 0.64 -23.26 -2.31
CA SER A 4 -0.34 -23.89 -1.42
C SER A 4 -0.23 -23.43 0.03
N VAL A 5 0.98 -23.06 0.49
CA VAL A 5 1.25 -22.70 1.89
C VAL A 5 0.84 -21.26 2.17
N ALA A 6 1.14 -20.34 1.23
CA ALA A 6 0.70 -18.94 1.32
C ALA A 6 -0.84 -18.82 1.36
N ASN A 7 -1.54 -19.63 0.57
CA ASN A 7 -3.00 -19.63 0.55
C ASN A 7 -3.60 -20.14 1.87
N ALA A 8 -3.03 -21.21 2.45
CA ALA A 8 -3.46 -21.75 3.74
C ALA A 8 -3.19 -20.78 4.91
N PHE A 9 -2.06 -20.06 4.86
CA PHE A 9 -1.68 -19.06 5.85
C PHE A 9 -2.61 -17.83 5.78
N TYR A 10 -2.90 -17.34 4.58
CA TYR A 10 -3.86 -16.25 4.35
C TYR A 10 -5.28 -16.59 4.83
N ILE A 11 -5.77 -17.80 4.53
CA ILE A 11 -7.08 -18.27 5.01
C ILE A 11 -7.11 -18.34 6.54
N SER A 12 -6.01 -18.78 7.16
CA SER A 12 -5.89 -18.88 8.62
C SER A 12 -5.91 -17.50 9.29
N ILE A 13 -5.24 -16.51 8.70
CA ILE A 13 -5.26 -15.13 9.21
C ILE A 13 -6.64 -14.50 9.04
N ASN A 14 -7.33 -14.72 7.91
CA ASN A 14 -8.70 -14.23 7.74
C ASN A 14 -9.65 -14.80 8.80
N LYS A 15 -9.55 -16.10 9.11
CA LYS A 15 -10.34 -16.71 10.19
C LYS A 15 -10.04 -16.10 11.56
N ILE A 16 -8.78 -15.81 11.87
CA ILE A 16 -8.40 -15.13 13.11
C ILE A 16 -9.06 -13.75 13.17
N MET A 17 -9.05 -13.00 12.06
CA MET A 17 -9.63 -11.66 12.00
C MET A 17 -11.17 -11.66 12.04
N GLU A 18 -11.82 -12.64 11.41
CA GLU A 18 -13.28 -12.85 11.51
C GLU A 18 -13.70 -13.17 12.94
N ASN A 19 -12.98 -14.05 13.63
CA ASN A 19 -13.23 -14.36 15.04
C ASN A 19 -13.03 -13.14 15.96
N LEU A 20 -12.23 -12.16 15.51
CA LEU A 20 -12.04 -10.88 16.18
C LEU A 20 -13.03 -9.80 15.73
N TYR A 21 -13.99 -10.13 14.86
CA TYR A 21 -14.94 -9.21 14.21
C TYR A 21 -14.27 -8.05 13.46
N ARG A 22 -13.21 -8.34 12.69
CA ARG A 22 -12.41 -7.36 11.95
C ARG A 22 -12.35 -7.71 10.47
N GLN A 23 -12.39 -6.71 9.59
CA GLN A 23 -12.29 -6.88 8.14
C GLN A 23 -10.91 -6.44 7.62
N ILE A 24 -10.38 -7.21 6.65
CA ILE A 24 -9.11 -6.94 5.97
C ILE A 24 -9.40 -6.40 4.56
N HIS A 25 -8.72 -5.34 4.14
CA HIS A 25 -8.79 -4.80 2.77
C HIS A 25 -7.39 -4.77 2.16
N ASN A 26 -7.05 -5.73 1.29
CA ASN A 26 -5.79 -5.85 0.52
C ASN A 26 -4.56 -5.29 1.26
N SER A 27 -4.38 -5.74 2.50
CA SER A 27 -3.40 -5.18 3.42
C SER A 27 -2.46 -6.30 3.87
N PHE A 28 -1.40 -6.54 3.10
CA PHE A 28 -0.41 -7.56 3.41
C PHE A 28 0.99 -7.01 3.17
N ALA A 29 1.91 -7.22 4.10
CA ALA A 29 3.34 -6.96 3.94
C ALA A 29 4.09 -8.10 4.64
N VAL A 30 5.22 -8.56 4.12
CA VAL A 30 6.02 -9.63 4.75
C VAL A 30 7.42 -9.11 5.03
N ASP A 31 8.02 -9.44 6.18
CA ASP A 31 9.44 -9.17 6.43
C ASP A 31 10.36 -10.34 5.99
N ASP A 32 11.67 -10.11 6.02
CA ASP A 32 12.71 -11.09 5.67
C ASP A 32 12.83 -12.26 6.66
N MET A 33 12.19 -12.14 7.83
CA MET A 33 12.05 -13.20 8.82
C MET A 33 10.73 -13.99 8.68
N GLY A 34 9.89 -13.65 7.69
CA GLY A 34 8.64 -14.34 7.39
C GLY A 34 7.42 -13.84 8.19
N SER A 35 7.53 -12.72 8.89
CA SER A 35 6.43 -12.09 9.61
C SER A 35 5.50 -11.35 8.66
N VAL A 36 4.20 -11.38 8.92
CA VAL A 36 3.14 -10.81 8.09
C VAL A 36 2.49 -9.62 8.79
N PHE A 37 2.41 -8.47 8.12
CA PHE A 37 1.75 -7.27 8.64
C PHE A 37 0.44 -7.00 7.93
N ILE A 38 -0.62 -6.77 8.71
CA ILE A 38 -1.97 -6.54 8.21
C ILE A 38 -2.60 -5.36 8.93
N ALA A 39 -3.19 -4.42 8.20
CA ALA A 39 -4.11 -3.46 8.77
C ALA A 39 -5.56 -3.93 8.62
N SER A 40 -6.34 -3.72 9.67
CA SER A 40 -7.78 -3.95 9.67
C SER A 40 -8.56 -2.62 9.63
N ASP A 41 -9.82 -2.64 9.98
CA ASP A 41 -10.65 -1.50 10.35
C ASP A 41 -10.40 -0.93 11.77
N HIS A 42 -9.52 -1.54 12.58
CA HIS A 42 -9.38 -1.23 14.01
C HIS A 42 -7.93 -1.19 14.54
N ALA A 43 -7.00 -1.88 13.90
CA ALA A 43 -5.60 -1.96 14.34
C ALA A 43 -4.70 -2.48 13.21
N MET A 44 -3.41 -2.20 13.32
CA MET A 44 -2.37 -2.88 12.57
C MET A 44 -1.85 -4.06 13.38
N TYR A 45 -1.51 -5.14 12.69
CA TYR A 45 -1.08 -6.40 13.25
C TYR A 45 0.24 -6.83 12.63
N ARG A 46 1.07 -7.51 13.41
CA ARG A 46 2.14 -8.38 12.94
C ARG A 46 1.78 -9.80 13.33
N PHE A 47 1.93 -10.73 12.40
CA PHE A 47 1.75 -12.14 12.57
C PHE A 47 3.08 -12.85 12.32
N ASP A 48 3.54 -13.66 13.26
CA ASP A 48 4.68 -14.54 13.06
C ASP A 48 4.18 -15.98 12.91
N ALA A 49 4.98 -16.87 12.32
CA ALA A 49 4.69 -18.30 12.37
C ALA A 49 5.02 -18.84 13.77
N GLY A 50 4.02 -19.36 14.47
CA GLY A 50 4.21 -20.10 15.72
C GLY A 50 4.94 -21.43 15.48
N GLU A 51 5.37 -22.09 16.55
CA GLU A 51 6.10 -23.37 16.48
C GLU A 51 5.32 -24.48 15.75
N ASP A 52 3.99 -24.40 15.72
CA ASP A 52 3.10 -25.32 15.01
C ASP A 52 2.82 -24.89 13.55
N GLY A 53 3.52 -23.86 13.06
CA GLY A 53 3.37 -23.28 11.74
C GLY A 53 2.10 -22.42 11.57
N LYS A 54 1.31 -22.21 12.63
CA LYS A 54 0.12 -21.35 12.56
C LYS A 54 0.48 -19.89 12.83
N PRO A 55 -0.23 -18.94 12.22
CA PRO A 55 -0.02 -17.51 12.48
C PRO A 55 -0.37 -17.17 13.95
N ILE A 56 0.55 -16.51 14.64
CA ILE A 56 0.35 -15.90 15.96
C ILE A 56 0.46 -14.39 15.85
N ILE A 57 -0.39 -13.63 16.54
CA ILE A 57 -0.24 -12.17 16.60
C ILE A 57 0.95 -11.86 17.50
N SER A 58 2.07 -11.47 16.90
CA SER A 58 3.30 -11.11 17.62
C SER A 58 3.31 -9.64 18.04
N TRP A 59 2.55 -8.79 17.35
CA TRP A 59 2.37 -7.39 17.70
C TRP A 59 1.03 -6.84 17.21
N ARG A 60 0.50 -5.84 17.92
CA ARG A 60 -0.75 -5.17 17.59
C ARG A 60 -0.70 -3.70 18.03
N GLU A 61 -1.02 -2.80 17.11
CA GLU A 61 -1.16 -1.37 17.40
C GLU A 61 -2.54 -0.85 16.98
N PRO A 62 -3.39 -0.44 17.93
CA PRO A 62 -4.64 0.25 17.61
C PRO A 62 -4.34 1.67 17.12
N TYR A 63 -5.17 2.18 16.21
CA TYR A 63 -5.15 3.58 15.79
C TYR A 63 -6.53 4.21 15.96
N ASP A 64 -6.56 5.53 16.11
CA ASP A 64 -7.82 6.28 16.05
C ASP A 64 -8.41 6.15 14.63
N ARG A 65 -9.52 5.42 14.55
CA ARG A 65 -10.25 5.16 13.32
C ARG A 65 -11.30 6.21 13.00
N GLY A 66 -11.47 7.21 13.87
CA GLY A 66 -12.53 8.21 13.81
C GLY A 66 -13.92 7.62 14.05
N THR A 67 -14.93 8.49 14.15
CA THR A 67 -16.34 8.14 14.35
C THR A 67 -17.21 8.37 13.12
N ARG A 68 -16.61 8.82 12.00
CA ARG A 68 -17.30 9.17 10.75
C ARG A 68 -16.91 8.25 9.62
N ILE A 69 -17.86 7.98 8.72
CA ILE A 69 -17.56 7.47 7.37
C ILE A 69 -16.70 8.52 6.66
N LYS A 70 -15.65 8.04 5.97
CA LYS A 70 -14.58 8.88 5.43
C LYS A 70 -15.08 9.76 4.26
N PRO A 71 -14.61 11.02 4.10
CA PRO A 71 -15.06 12.07 3.16
C PRO A 71 -15.21 11.75 1.68
N THR A 72 -14.79 10.57 1.22
CA THR A 72 -14.75 10.20 -0.21
C THR A 72 -16.11 9.77 -0.77
N ASN A 73 -17.23 10.03 -0.09
CA ASN A 73 -18.57 9.62 -0.55
C ASN A 73 -18.92 10.13 -1.97
N LYS A 74 -18.21 11.14 -2.46
CA LYS A 74 -18.37 11.70 -3.80
C LYS A 74 -17.06 11.79 -4.57
N SER A 75 -15.99 11.15 -4.13
CA SER A 75 -14.70 11.25 -4.80
C SER A 75 -13.98 9.93 -4.76
N ILE A 76 -13.49 9.48 -5.90
CA ILE A 76 -12.67 8.28 -6.01
C ILE A 76 -11.29 8.64 -6.55
N ILE A 77 -10.28 7.93 -6.06
CA ILE A 77 -8.96 7.93 -6.67
C ILE A 77 -8.83 6.65 -7.50
N VAL A 78 -8.49 6.82 -8.76
CA VAL A 78 -8.28 5.72 -9.71
C VAL A 78 -6.79 5.67 -10.04
N GLU A 79 -6.21 4.48 -9.92
CA GLU A 79 -4.81 4.22 -10.23
C GLU A 79 -4.71 3.47 -11.56
N ASN A 80 -3.74 3.86 -12.38
CA ASN A 80 -3.42 3.13 -13.60
C ASN A 80 -2.24 2.19 -13.35
N ASN A 81 -2.54 0.91 -13.13
CA ASN A 81 -1.53 -0.14 -13.02
C ASN A 81 -1.29 -0.86 -14.37
N TYR A 82 -1.78 -0.32 -15.49
CA TYR A 82 -1.69 -0.97 -16.80
C TYR A 82 -0.23 -1.23 -17.19
N GLY A 83 0.01 -2.45 -17.68
CA GLY A 83 1.35 -2.96 -17.97
C GLY A 83 1.97 -3.78 -16.84
N TYR A 84 1.39 -3.81 -15.63
CA TYR A 84 1.85 -4.73 -14.59
C TYR A 84 1.32 -6.14 -14.83
N SER A 85 2.23 -7.08 -15.09
CA SER A 85 1.93 -8.51 -15.30
C SER A 85 2.73 -9.44 -14.40
N GLY A 86 3.51 -8.86 -13.47
CA GLY A 86 4.48 -9.54 -12.62
C GLY A 86 5.71 -8.66 -12.41
N GLN A 87 6.66 -9.11 -11.58
CA GLN A 87 7.84 -8.33 -11.20
C GLN A 87 8.69 -7.90 -12.40
N GLN A 88 8.72 -8.70 -13.47
CA GLN A 88 9.48 -8.39 -14.69
C GLN A 88 9.02 -7.10 -15.37
N ALA A 89 7.75 -6.71 -15.20
CA ALA A 89 7.21 -5.45 -15.73
C ALA A 89 7.85 -4.21 -15.09
N THR A 90 8.50 -4.37 -13.95
CA THR A 90 9.19 -3.33 -13.19
C THR A 90 10.67 -3.63 -13.01
N MET A 91 11.26 -4.49 -13.84
CA MET A 91 12.69 -4.78 -13.80
C MET A 91 13.44 -4.12 -14.96
N GLN A 92 14.75 -3.98 -14.81
CA GLN A 92 15.63 -3.47 -15.86
C GLN A 92 15.29 -2.04 -16.30
N GLY A 93 14.81 -1.22 -15.37
CA GLY A 93 14.38 0.15 -15.64
C GLY A 93 12.99 0.27 -16.25
N ASN A 94 12.26 -0.84 -16.45
CA ASN A 94 10.87 -0.80 -16.92
C ASN A 94 9.92 -0.20 -15.87
N ALA A 95 8.76 0.25 -16.33
CA ALA A 95 7.69 0.77 -15.48
C ALA A 95 6.33 0.55 -16.15
N THR A 96 5.26 0.53 -15.35
CA THR A 96 3.87 0.57 -15.85
C THR A 96 3.56 1.88 -16.53
N GLU A 97 2.46 1.95 -17.29
CA GLU A 97 1.94 3.21 -17.80
C GLU A 97 1.63 4.20 -16.66
N PRO A 98 1.75 5.52 -16.90
CA PRO A 98 1.45 6.52 -15.89
C PRO A 98 -0.05 6.67 -15.71
N GLY A 99 -0.45 7.12 -14.53
CA GLY A 99 -1.82 7.54 -14.29
C GLY A 99 -2.24 7.38 -12.84
N MET A 100 -2.69 8.48 -12.27
CA MET A 100 -3.54 8.48 -11.09
C MET A 100 -4.51 9.65 -11.22
N THR A 101 -5.77 9.44 -10.90
CA THR A 101 -6.83 10.39 -11.24
C THR A 101 -7.79 10.53 -10.07
N ARG A 102 -8.18 11.76 -9.75
CA ARG A 102 -9.38 12.00 -8.93
C ARG A 102 -10.58 12.21 -9.83
N ILE A 103 -11.64 11.47 -9.51
CA ILE A 103 -12.95 11.61 -10.13
C ILE A 103 -13.95 11.97 -9.04
N ASP A 104 -14.69 13.06 -9.25
CA ASP A 104 -15.79 13.45 -8.38
C ASP A 104 -17.13 12.99 -8.98
N LEU A 105 -18.02 12.50 -8.11
CA LEU A 105 -19.35 11.99 -8.40
C LEU A 105 -20.38 13.08 -8.14
N ASN A 106 -21.09 13.46 -9.19
CA ASN A 106 -22.14 14.46 -9.12
C ASN A 106 -23.47 13.86 -8.64
N PRO A 107 -24.37 14.66 -8.01
CA PRO A 107 -25.67 14.17 -7.55
C PRO A 107 -26.58 13.60 -8.64
N ASP A 108 -26.37 14.01 -9.90
CA ASP A 108 -27.11 13.53 -11.07
C ASP A 108 -26.55 12.21 -11.64
N GLY A 109 -25.48 11.67 -11.03
CA GLY A 109 -24.81 10.45 -11.47
C GLY A 109 -23.71 10.67 -12.51
N SER A 110 -23.48 11.90 -12.97
CA SER A 110 -22.32 12.22 -13.80
C SER A 110 -21.01 12.21 -13.00
N CYS A 111 -19.88 12.18 -13.70
CA CYS A 111 -18.55 12.10 -13.10
C CYS A 111 -17.64 13.16 -13.73
N ASP A 112 -16.94 13.93 -12.90
CA ASP A 112 -15.97 14.92 -13.35
C ASP A 112 -14.56 14.47 -13.01
N THR A 113 -13.67 14.49 -14.00
CA THR A 113 -12.24 14.34 -13.74
C THR A 113 -11.69 15.64 -13.18
N VAL A 114 -11.22 15.60 -11.94
CA VAL A 114 -10.69 16.78 -11.24
C VAL A 114 -9.24 17.01 -11.63
N TRP A 115 -8.42 15.96 -11.62
CA TRP A 115 -7.02 16.02 -12.01
C TRP A 115 -6.52 14.67 -12.49
N ASN A 116 -5.43 14.71 -13.28
CA ASN A 116 -4.64 13.55 -13.68
C ASN A 116 -3.17 13.78 -13.30
N SER A 117 -2.56 12.77 -12.70
CA SER A 117 -1.14 12.72 -12.35
C SER A 117 -0.40 11.78 -13.30
N SER A 118 0.86 12.11 -13.60
CA SER A 118 1.78 11.28 -14.38
C SER A 118 2.55 10.28 -13.52
N GLU A 119 2.23 10.19 -12.23
CA GLU A 119 2.82 9.18 -11.34
C GLU A 119 2.50 7.76 -11.82
N ARG A 120 3.47 6.86 -11.62
CA ARG A 120 3.41 5.46 -12.04
C ARG A 120 3.38 4.60 -10.80
N VAL A 121 2.22 4.01 -10.54
CA VAL A 121 1.96 3.14 -9.39
C VAL A 121 1.86 1.72 -9.93
N PRO A 122 2.86 0.85 -9.78
CA PRO A 122 2.81 -0.46 -10.43
C PRO A 122 1.83 -1.44 -9.80
N ASN A 123 1.80 -1.51 -8.46
CA ASN A 123 1.02 -2.54 -7.76
C ASN A 123 0.73 -2.25 -6.28
N VAL A 124 1.18 -1.13 -5.71
CA VAL A 124 0.91 -0.85 -4.29
C VAL A 124 -0.58 -0.58 -4.06
N VAL A 125 -1.08 -0.87 -2.87
CA VAL A 125 -2.40 -0.44 -2.43
C VAL A 125 -2.25 0.90 -1.70
N SER A 126 -2.49 2.00 -2.42
CA SER A 126 -2.38 3.35 -1.85
C SER A 126 -3.40 3.60 -0.74
N LYS A 127 -3.10 4.55 0.15
CA LYS A 127 -4.00 5.00 1.22
C LYS A 127 -4.09 6.50 1.25
N MET A 128 -5.29 7.02 1.50
CA MET A 128 -5.49 8.44 1.77
C MET A 128 -5.61 8.71 3.27
N SER A 129 -4.93 9.74 3.74
CA SER A 129 -5.14 10.33 5.06
C SER A 129 -6.10 11.50 4.97
N LEU A 130 -7.13 11.47 5.80
CA LEU A 130 -8.11 12.55 5.90
C LEU A 130 -7.64 13.69 6.78
N ALA A 131 -6.70 13.41 7.67
CA ALA A 131 -6.19 14.39 8.62
C ALA A 131 -5.42 15.51 7.89
N ASN A 132 -4.78 15.18 6.76
CA ASN A 132 -3.92 16.09 6.01
C ASN A 132 -4.19 16.11 4.50
N GLY A 133 -5.19 15.36 4.01
CA GLY A 133 -5.56 15.38 2.59
C GLY A 133 -4.52 14.75 1.65
N LEU A 134 -3.62 13.90 2.16
CA LEU A 134 -2.59 13.27 1.34
C LEU A 134 -2.96 11.85 0.93
N VAL A 135 -2.71 11.53 -0.33
CA VAL A 135 -2.71 10.16 -0.85
C VAL A 135 -1.29 9.63 -0.84
N TYR A 136 -1.04 8.62 -0.02
CA TYR A 136 0.22 7.93 0.08
C TYR A 136 0.24 6.72 -0.85
N THR A 137 1.23 6.71 -1.73
CA THR A 137 1.42 5.68 -2.75
C THR A 137 2.90 5.34 -2.89
N TYR A 138 3.21 4.40 -3.79
CA TYR A 138 4.54 3.88 -3.99
C TYR A 138 4.81 3.78 -5.49
N THR A 139 5.75 4.60 -5.96
CA THR A 139 5.90 4.89 -7.38
C THR A 139 7.22 4.39 -7.93
N LYS A 140 7.21 4.07 -9.22
CA LYS A 140 8.40 3.72 -9.98
C LYS A 140 8.30 4.25 -11.41
N GLY A 141 9.23 5.13 -11.75
CA GLY A 141 9.40 5.61 -13.12
C GLY A 141 10.33 4.72 -13.94
N PRO A 142 10.42 4.96 -15.26
CA PRO A 142 11.49 4.44 -16.09
C PRO A 142 12.86 4.83 -15.53
N GLY A 143 13.77 3.87 -15.46
CA GLY A 143 15.07 4.06 -14.82
C GLY A 143 16.24 4.19 -15.80
N PRO A 144 17.18 5.14 -15.59
CA PRO A 144 18.39 5.18 -16.38
C PRO A 144 19.25 3.93 -16.13
N ASN A 145 19.94 3.45 -17.16
CA ASN A 145 20.87 2.31 -17.07
C ASN A 145 20.28 1.11 -16.32
N THR A 146 19.03 0.75 -16.61
CA THR A 146 18.31 -0.40 -16.02
C THR A 146 17.99 -0.29 -14.52
N THR A 147 18.11 0.91 -13.92
CA THR A 147 17.90 1.10 -12.47
C THR A 147 16.43 1.00 -12.08
N ASP A 148 16.10 0.11 -11.15
CA ASP A 148 14.74 -0.03 -10.63
C ASP A 148 14.53 0.78 -9.36
N ALA A 149 14.45 2.10 -9.47
CA ALA A 149 14.27 2.99 -8.32
C ALA A 149 12.79 3.07 -7.89
N TRP A 150 12.55 2.82 -6.60
CA TRP A 150 11.24 2.86 -5.97
C TRP A 150 11.13 4.01 -4.98
N TYR A 151 9.97 4.65 -4.92
CA TYR A 151 9.77 5.86 -4.13
C TYR A 151 8.49 5.78 -3.32
N PHE A 152 8.59 6.10 -2.04
CA PHE A 152 7.43 6.52 -1.27
C PHE A 152 7.01 7.92 -1.74
N THR A 153 5.73 8.07 -2.08
CA THR A 153 5.20 9.27 -2.72
C THR A 153 3.93 9.73 -1.99
N ALA A 154 3.83 11.02 -1.72
CA ALA A 154 2.59 11.64 -1.25
C ALA A 154 2.08 12.62 -2.30
N ILE A 155 0.80 12.46 -2.65
CA ILE A 155 0.08 13.28 -3.60
C ILE A 155 -0.99 14.07 -2.86
N ASP A 156 -1.08 15.37 -3.11
CA ASP A 156 -2.15 16.21 -2.58
C ASP A 156 -3.48 15.85 -3.26
N PHE A 157 -4.50 15.52 -2.46
CA PHE A 157 -5.79 15.05 -2.96
C PHE A 157 -6.59 16.12 -3.72
N GLU A 158 -6.42 17.39 -3.38
CA GLU A 158 -7.16 18.48 -4.03
C GLU A 158 -6.58 18.79 -5.41
N THR A 159 -5.26 18.78 -5.54
CA THR A 159 -4.56 19.26 -6.73
C THR A 159 -3.98 18.16 -7.61
N GLY A 160 -3.77 16.95 -7.08
CA GLY A 160 -3.07 15.86 -7.77
C GLY A 160 -1.56 16.06 -7.84
N GLN A 161 -1.00 17.07 -7.17
CA GLN A 161 0.43 17.34 -7.19
C GLN A 161 1.19 16.39 -6.26
N THR A 162 2.33 15.88 -6.74
CA THR A 162 3.30 15.19 -5.89
C THR A 162 3.97 16.20 -4.96
N VAL A 163 3.60 16.16 -3.68
CA VAL A 163 4.14 17.07 -2.65
C VAL A 163 5.29 16.47 -1.86
N TYR A 164 5.48 15.15 -1.93
CA TYR A 164 6.62 14.47 -1.34
C TYR A 164 6.99 13.24 -2.16
N LYS A 165 8.30 13.01 -2.31
CA LYS A 165 8.83 11.83 -3.00
C LYS A 165 10.19 11.47 -2.41
N ARG A 166 10.32 10.24 -1.91
CA ARG A 166 11.54 9.77 -1.25
C ARG A 166 11.95 8.41 -1.79
N LEU A 167 13.19 8.32 -2.29
CA LEU A 167 13.78 7.05 -2.69
C LEU A 167 13.83 6.11 -1.48
N THR A 168 13.23 4.94 -1.63
CA THR A 168 13.23 3.89 -0.60
C THR A 168 14.24 2.80 -0.91
N GLY A 169 14.57 2.61 -2.19
CA GLY A 169 15.67 1.76 -2.63
C GLY A 169 15.62 1.44 -4.13
N THR A 170 16.52 0.55 -4.55
CA THR A 170 16.64 0.12 -5.94
C THR A 170 16.63 -1.40 -6.07
N GLY A 171 16.01 -1.90 -7.15
CA GLY A 171 15.94 -3.33 -7.48
C GLY A 171 14.60 -3.98 -7.15
N VAL A 172 14.46 -5.24 -7.57
CA VAL A 172 13.22 -6.01 -7.43
C VAL A 172 12.79 -6.22 -5.97
N TYR A 173 13.74 -6.26 -5.03
CA TYR A 173 13.43 -6.42 -3.60
C TYR A 173 12.70 -5.22 -2.99
N TYR A 174 12.64 -4.08 -3.69
CA TYR A 174 11.86 -2.91 -3.26
C TYR A 174 10.49 -2.84 -3.94
N ASP A 175 10.12 -3.79 -4.80
CA ASP A 175 8.77 -3.93 -5.33
C ASP A 175 7.79 -4.25 -4.19
N SER A 176 6.69 -3.50 -4.10
CA SER A 176 5.66 -3.69 -3.07
C SER A 176 4.89 -5.00 -3.17
N PHE A 177 4.84 -5.62 -4.36
CA PHE A 177 4.14 -6.88 -4.61
C PHE A 177 2.73 -6.93 -3.99
N TYR A 178 1.90 -5.93 -4.32
CA TYR A 178 0.53 -5.76 -3.81
C TYR A 178 0.40 -5.41 -2.33
N ALA A 179 1.49 -4.99 -1.69
CA ALA A 179 1.43 -4.48 -0.33
C ALA A 179 0.71 -3.13 -0.24
N GLY A 180 0.16 -2.85 0.95
CA GLY A 180 -0.40 -1.55 1.28
C GLY A 180 0.62 -0.60 1.90
N VAL A 181 0.34 0.70 1.80
CA VAL A 181 1.00 1.72 2.61
C VAL A 181 0.31 1.82 3.98
N TYR A 182 1.06 2.02 5.06
CA TYR A 182 0.50 2.26 6.40
C TYR A 182 1.19 3.42 7.09
N LEU A 183 0.47 4.10 7.96
CA LEU A 183 1.03 5.10 8.87
C LEU A 183 0.92 4.60 10.31
N GLY A 184 2.04 4.60 11.02
CA GLY A 184 2.09 4.41 12.46
C GLY A 184 1.62 5.65 13.23
N PRO A 185 1.26 5.51 14.52
CA PRO A 185 0.83 6.63 15.36
C PRO A 185 1.93 7.67 15.58
N ASP A 186 3.20 7.30 15.39
CA ASP A 186 4.36 8.17 15.44
C ASP A 186 4.64 8.91 14.12
N GLY A 187 3.76 8.75 13.11
CA GLY A 187 3.93 9.31 11.78
C GLY A 187 4.85 8.51 10.86
N THR A 188 5.42 7.38 11.31
CA THR A 188 6.23 6.53 10.43
C THR A 188 5.36 5.93 9.33
N ALA A 189 5.78 6.05 8.07
CA ALA A 189 5.17 5.30 6.97
C ALA A 189 5.85 3.94 6.78
N TYR A 190 5.04 2.90 6.57
CA TYR A 190 5.49 1.54 6.35
C TYR A 190 4.97 1.01 5.01
N VAL A 191 5.85 0.36 4.24
CA VAL A 191 5.50 -0.31 2.98
C VAL A 191 6.14 -1.69 2.97
N GLY A 192 5.33 -2.72 2.78
CA GLY A 192 5.84 -4.07 2.52
C GLY A 192 6.47 -4.12 1.14
N VAL A 193 7.61 -4.79 1.04
CA VAL A 193 8.32 -5.02 -0.22
C VAL A 193 8.82 -6.46 -0.28
N LEU A 194 9.19 -6.96 -1.46
CA LEU A 194 9.69 -8.34 -1.60
C LEU A 194 10.89 -8.66 -0.70
N GLY A 195 11.73 -7.66 -0.40
CA GLY A 195 12.88 -7.78 0.49
C GLY A 195 12.58 -7.53 1.98
N GLY A 196 11.32 -7.30 2.35
CA GLY A 196 10.91 -7.13 3.73
C GLY A 196 10.05 -5.89 3.97
N LEU A 197 10.43 -5.05 4.92
CA LEU A 197 9.68 -3.86 5.31
C LEU A 197 10.51 -2.58 5.14
N VAL A 198 9.98 -1.61 4.39
CA VAL A 198 10.52 -0.25 4.34
C VAL A 198 9.81 0.59 5.39
N ALA A 199 10.58 1.26 6.25
CA ALA A 199 10.09 2.29 7.17
C ALA A 199 10.63 3.67 6.76
N ILE A 200 9.74 4.64 6.54
CA ILE A 200 10.06 6.03 6.21
C ILE A 200 9.71 6.90 7.42
N ARG A 201 10.72 7.57 7.98
CA ARG A 201 10.63 8.39 9.19
C ARG A 201 11.27 9.74 8.96
N ASP A 202 10.69 10.77 9.56
CA ASP A 202 11.35 12.06 9.67
C ASP A 202 12.56 11.93 10.59
N GLN A 203 13.64 12.65 10.26
CA GLN A 203 14.74 12.83 11.19
C GLN A 203 14.29 13.82 12.27
N LYS A 204 14.40 13.42 13.54
CA LYS A 204 14.23 14.34 14.66
C LYS A 204 15.38 15.35 14.72
#